data_AF-A0AAE0R895-F1
#
_entry.id   AF-A0AAE0R895-F1
#
_cell.length_a   1.000
_cell.length_b   1.000
_cell.length_c   1.000
_cell.angle_alpha   90.00
_cell.angle_beta   90.00
_cell.angle_gamma   90.00
#
_symmetry.space_group_name_H-M   'P 1'
#
loop_
_entity.id
_entity.type
_entity.pdbx_description
1 polymer ?
#
loop_
_entity_poly.entity_id
_entity_poly.type
_entity_poly.pdbx_seq_one_letter_code
_entity_poly.pdbx_strand_id
1 'polypeptide(L)'
;MRSLAIAVFSFCVAVTLATQKESVCCREVSTSKITMPITGFMVHKARPPCVKAVIFFTSEGAICSHWKEDWVKEKVTELRKIQAIEKNRKMNSTTIAPQMTESVSANL
;
A
#
# COMPACT_ATOMS: atom_id res chain seq x y z
N MET A 1 -20.21 -54.89 -24.73
CA MET A 1 -19.86 -53.49 -25.03
C MET A 1 -20.83 -52.59 -24.27
N ARG A 2 -20.43 -52.03 -23.12
CA ARG A 2 -21.26 -51.10 -22.35
C ARG A 2 -20.45 -49.85 -22.07
N SER A 3 -21.06 -48.72 -22.39
CA SER A 3 -20.48 -47.42 -22.69
C SER A 3 -19.59 -46.83 -21.61
N LEU A 4 -18.52 -46.18 -22.07
CA LEU A 4 -17.69 -45.24 -21.32
C LEU A 4 -18.52 -43.99 -21.00
N ALA A 5 -18.89 -43.79 -19.74
CA ALA A 5 -19.41 -42.51 -19.28
C ALA A 5 -18.22 -41.67 -18.79
N ILE A 6 -17.72 -40.80 -19.66
CA ILE A 6 -16.70 -39.80 -19.29
C ILE A 6 -17.44 -38.64 -18.59
N ALA A 7 -17.38 -38.61 -17.27
CA ALA A 7 -17.84 -37.47 -16.49
C ALA A 7 -16.79 -36.36 -16.55
N VAL A 8 -16.99 -35.38 -17.44
CA VAL A 8 -16.20 -34.16 -17.46
C VAL A 8 -16.64 -33.30 -16.28
N PHE A 9 -15.93 -33.42 -15.16
CA PHE A 9 -16.03 -32.46 -14.06
C PHE A 9 -15.41 -31.14 -14.53
N SER A 10 -16.24 -30.28 -15.12
CA SER A 10 -15.89 -28.89 -15.36
C SER A 10 -15.71 -28.21 -14.01
N PHE A 11 -14.48 -28.17 -13.52
CA PHE A 11 -14.12 -27.42 -12.33
C PHE A 11 -14.14 -25.94 -12.70
N CYS A 12 -15.31 -25.32 -12.57
CA CYS A 12 -15.43 -23.87 -12.61
C CYS A 12 -14.64 -23.30 -11.43
N VAL A 13 -13.38 -22.93 -11.67
CA VAL A 13 -12.59 -22.13 -10.72
C VAL A 13 -13.27 -20.76 -10.65
N ALA A 14 -14.14 -20.57 -9.67
CA ALA A 14 -14.64 -19.26 -9.32
C ALA A 14 -13.46 -18.46 -8.72
N VAL A 15 -12.75 -17.71 -9.56
CA VAL A 15 -11.81 -16.69 -9.08
C VAL A 15 -12.65 -15.61 -8.41
N THR A 16 -12.79 -15.72 -7.09
CA THR A 16 -13.44 -14.70 -6.29
C THR A 16 -12.47 -13.52 -6.26
N LEU A 17 -12.63 -12.57 -7.19
CA LEU A 17 -12.02 -11.25 -7.06
C LEU A 17 -12.68 -10.60 -5.85
N ALA A 18 -12.06 -10.78 -4.68
CA ALA A 18 -12.47 -10.13 -3.45
C ALA A 18 -12.20 -8.63 -3.58
N THR A 19 -13.13 -7.90 -4.20
CA THR A 19 -13.26 -6.44 -4.08
C THR A 19 -14.02 -6.09 -2.80
N GLN A 20 -13.74 -6.81 -1.72
CA GLN A 20 -14.18 -6.43 -0.40
C GLN A 20 -13.17 -5.39 0.08
N LYS A 21 -13.65 -4.24 0.56
CA LYS A 21 -12.85 -3.24 1.30
C LYS A 21 -12.48 -3.85 2.66
N GLU A 22 -11.77 -4.98 2.61
CA GLU A 22 -11.16 -5.66 3.73
C GLU A 22 -10.28 -4.62 4.40
N SER A 23 -10.56 -4.32 5.67
CA SER A 23 -9.66 -3.54 6.49
C SER A 23 -8.31 -4.25 6.45
N VAL A 24 -7.31 -3.64 5.81
CA VAL A 24 -5.98 -4.26 5.66
C VAL A 24 -5.46 -4.63 7.06
N CYS A 25 -5.36 -5.93 7.31
CA CYS A 25 -5.08 -6.55 8.60
C CYS A 25 -4.03 -7.65 8.41
N CYS A 26 -3.03 -7.69 9.29
CA CYS A 26 -2.04 -8.76 9.31
C CYS A 26 -2.38 -9.76 10.40
N ARG A 27 -2.67 -11.01 10.05
CA ARG A 27 -2.77 -12.12 11.03
C ARG A 27 -1.41 -12.77 11.28
N GLU A 28 -0.57 -12.77 10.24
CA GLU A 28 0.80 -13.28 10.26
C GLU A 28 1.77 -12.20 9.76
N VAL A 29 3.04 -12.37 10.09
CA VAL A 29 4.11 -11.44 9.74
C VAL A 29 5.34 -12.20 9.29
N SER A 30 6.01 -11.68 8.26
CA SER A 30 7.29 -12.19 7.77
C SER A 30 8.45 -11.47 8.47
N THR A 31 9.51 -12.22 8.77
CA THR A 31 10.80 -11.69 9.21
C THR A 31 11.78 -11.51 8.03
N SER A 32 11.49 -12.13 6.90
CA SER A 32 12.32 -12.10 5.69
C SER A 32 12.39 -10.71 5.09
N LYS A 33 13.61 -10.32 4.67
CA LYS A 33 13.84 -9.05 3.99
C LYS A 33 13.16 -9.05 2.62
N ILE A 34 12.42 -7.99 2.33
CA ILE A 34 11.77 -7.79 1.03
C ILE A 34 12.84 -7.39 0.00
N THR A 35 12.90 -8.12 -1.10
CA THR A 35 13.79 -7.84 -2.24
C THR A 35 13.11 -7.04 -3.35
N MET A 36 11.78 -7.05 -3.37
CA MET A 36 10.98 -6.30 -4.35
C MET A 36 10.99 -4.80 -4.07
N PRO A 37 10.74 -3.96 -5.09
CA PRO A 37 10.57 -2.52 -4.91
C PRO A 37 9.41 -2.20 -3.95
N ILE A 38 9.72 -1.47 -2.87
CA ILE A 38 8.73 -0.98 -1.91
C ILE A 38 8.23 0.39 -2.40
N THR A 39 6.94 0.49 -2.68
CA THR A 39 6.28 1.70 -3.18
C THR A 39 5.64 2.53 -2.06
N GLY A 40 5.44 1.93 -0.88
CA GLY A 40 4.91 2.62 0.28
C GLY A 40 4.86 1.73 1.52
N PHE A 41 4.39 2.28 2.62
CA PHE A 41 4.21 1.52 3.85
C PHE A 41 3.10 2.08 4.74
N MET A 42 2.59 1.23 5.64
CA MET A 42 1.66 1.59 6.70
C MET A 42 2.05 0.86 7.98
N VAL A 43 2.01 1.56 9.13
CA VAL A 43 2.19 0.92 10.44
C VAL A 43 0.82 0.49 10.96
N HIS A 44 0.62 -0.82 11.10
CA HIS A 44 -0.60 -1.41 11.62
C HIS A 44 -0.48 -1.69 13.12
N LYS A 45 -1.44 -1.16 13.90
CA LYS A 45 -1.54 -1.44 15.34
C LYS A 45 -2.20 -2.81 15.56
N ALA A 46 -1.79 -3.52 16.60
CA ALA A 46 -2.44 -4.78 16.97
C ALA A 46 -3.93 -4.54 17.29
N ARG A 47 -4.80 -5.37 16.72
CA ARG A 47 -6.22 -5.45 17.00
C ARG A 47 -6.68 -6.88 16.70
N PRO A 48 -6.76 -7.77 17.70
CA PRO A 48 -7.07 -9.19 17.49
C PRO A 48 -8.28 -9.39 16.56
N PRO A 49 -8.18 -10.30 15.57
CA PRO A 49 -7.10 -11.27 15.34
C PRO A 49 -5.85 -10.68 14.65
N CYS A 50 -5.81 -9.38 14.34
CA CYS A 50 -4.68 -8.73 13.70
C CYS A 50 -3.54 -8.47 14.70
N VAL A 51 -2.32 -8.80 14.30
CA VAL A 51 -1.09 -8.53 15.04
C VAL A 51 -0.48 -7.19 14.64
N LYS A 52 0.40 -6.64 15.48
CA LYS A 52 1.16 -5.44 15.15
C LYS A 52 2.13 -5.73 14.01
N ALA A 53 2.10 -4.93 12.95
CA ALA A 53 2.91 -5.15 11.76
C ALA A 53 3.29 -3.82 11.08
N VAL A 54 4.34 -3.85 10.26
CA VAL A 54 4.54 -2.86 9.21
C VAL A 54 4.12 -3.50 7.90
N ILE A 55 3.18 -2.89 7.19
CA ILE A 55 2.71 -3.34 5.90
C ILE A 55 3.49 -2.56 4.85
N PHE A 56 4.31 -3.26 4.06
CA PHE A 56 4.97 -2.67 2.90
C PHE A 56 4.15 -2.95 1.66
N PHE A 57 3.87 -1.91 0.89
CA PHE A 57 3.29 -2.05 -0.44
C PHE A 57 4.43 -2.25 -1.44
N THR A 58 4.33 -3.29 -2.25
CA THR A 58 5.27 -3.56 -3.34
C THR A 58 4.54 -3.53 -4.67
N SER A 59 5.27 -3.70 -5.77
CA SER A 59 4.69 -3.88 -7.10
C SER A 59 3.80 -5.14 -7.21
N GLU A 60 4.01 -6.14 -6.35
CA GLU A 60 3.32 -7.43 -6.41
C GLU A 60 2.23 -7.57 -5.33
N GLY A 61 2.25 -6.75 -4.29
CA GLY A 61 1.22 -6.77 -3.27
C GLY A 61 1.66 -6.17 -1.93
N ALA A 62 0.77 -6.27 -0.95
CA ALA A 62 1.06 -5.87 0.43
C ALA A 62 1.74 -7.02 1.18
N ILE A 63 2.88 -6.73 1.83
CA ILE A 63 3.59 -7.68 2.70
C ILE A 63 3.51 -7.21 4.15
N CYS A 64 3.02 -8.09 5.02
CA CYS A 64 3.07 -7.92 6.46
C CYS A 64 4.45 -8.29 6.99
N SER A 65 5.21 -7.30 7.48
CA SER A 65 6.54 -7.51 8.06
C SER A 65 6.53 -7.29 9.56
N HIS A 66 7.31 -8.10 10.28
CA HIS A 66 7.42 -8.01 11.72
C HIS A 66 8.12 -6.70 12.12
N TRP A 67 7.45 -5.89 12.94
CA TRP A 67 7.86 -4.52 13.23
C TRP A 67 9.16 -4.40 14.04
N LYS A 68 9.67 -5.49 14.62
CA LYS A 68 10.91 -5.48 15.41
C LYS A 68 12.16 -5.78 14.58
N GLU A 69 12.03 -6.26 13.35
CA GLU A 69 13.20 -6.52 12.51
C GLU A 69 13.97 -5.23 12.23
N ASP A 70 15.30 -5.28 12.29
CA ASP A 70 16.11 -4.07 12.16
C ASP A 70 15.99 -3.46 10.75
N TRP A 71 15.98 -4.31 9.71
CA TRP A 71 15.77 -3.86 8.33
C TRP A 71 14.41 -3.16 8.15
N VAL A 72 13.37 -3.55 8.90
CA VAL A 72 12.06 -2.91 8.85
C VAL A 72 12.12 -1.51 9.45
N LYS A 73 12.78 -1.34 10.60
CA LYS A 73 12.95 -0.04 11.25
C LYS A 73 13.75 0.92 10.38
N GLU A 74 14.84 0.43 9.79
CA GLU A 74 15.69 1.18 8.86
C GLU A 74 14.88 1.65 7.65
N LYS A 75 14.16 0.73 6.99
CA LYS A 75 13.37 1.05 5.80
C LYS A 75 12.24 2.03 6.10
N VAL A 76 11.54 1.87 7.21
CA VAL A 76 10.50 2.84 7.64
C VAL A 76 11.10 4.23 7.88
N THR A 77 12.28 4.30 8.48
CA THR A 77 12.97 5.57 8.73
C THR A 77 13.37 6.26 7.43
N GLU A 78 13.92 5.51 6.48
CA GLU A 78 14.25 5.97 5.14
C GLU A 78 13.03 6.52 4.41
N LEU A 79 11.94 5.74 4.35
CA LEU A 79 10.70 6.15 3.66
C LEU A 79 10.06 7.40 4.28
N ARG A 80 10.10 7.54 5.62
CA ARG A 80 9.63 8.77 6.28
C ARG A 80 10.45 10.00 5.91
N LYS A 81 11.77 9.86 5.78
CA LYS A 81 12.64 10.96 5.33
C LYS A 81 12.29 11.39 3.91
N ILE A 82 12.09 10.43 3.00
CA ILE A 82 11.66 10.70 1.62
C ILE A 82 10.32 11.43 1.60
N GLN A 83 9.32 10.93 2.34
CA GLN A 83 8.00 11.58 2.45
C GLN A 83 8.08 13.02 2.98
N ALA A 84 8.97 13.29 3.94
CA ALA A 84 9.17 14.63 4.47
C ALA A 84 9.79 15.57 3.42
N ILE A 85 10.78 15.10 2.66
CA ILE A 85 11.41 15.86 1.57
C ILE A 85 10.38 16.19 0.49
N GLU A 86 9.57 15.20 0.07
CA GLU A 86 8.52 15.39 -0.94
C GLU A 86 7.46 16.39 -0.47
N LYS A 87 7.04 16.31 0.80
CA LYS A 87 6.11 17.25 1.41
C LYS A 87 6.67 18.68 1.40
N ASN A 88 7.95 18.85 1.76
CA ASN A 88 8.61 20.15 1.76
C ASN A 88 8.74 20.70 0.33
N ARG A 89 9.06 19.86 -0.66
CA ARG A 89 9.09 20.27 -2.08
C ARG A 89 7.72 20.77 -2.55
N LYS A 90 6.66 20.04 -2.20
CA LYS A 90 5.29 20.45 -2.55
C LYS A 90 4.92 21.79 -1.92
N MET A 91 5.27 22.01 -0.65
CA MET A 91 5.02 23.28 0.05
C MET A 91 5.78 24.46 -0.58
N ASN A 92 7.04 24.23 -1.00
CA ASN A 92 7.85 25.24 -1.68
C ASN A 92 7.30 25.57 -3.09
N SER A 93 6.81 24.57 -3.83
CA SER A 93 6.13 24.82 -5.12
C SER A 93 4.80 25.58 -4.97
N THR A 94 4.07 25.40 -3.86
CA THR A 94 2.84 26.15 -3.58
C THR A 94 3.12 27.59 -3.13
N THR A 95 4.34 27.88 -2.64
CA THR A 95 4.74 29.23 -2.19
C THR A 95 5.25 30.12 -3.33
N ILE A 96 5.53 29.55 -4.52
CA ILE A 96 5.96 30.30 -5.73
C ILE A 96 4.88 30.26 -6.82
N ALA A 97 3.60 30.10 -6.46
CA ALA A 97 2.55 30.53 -7.38
C ALA A 97 2.56 32.08 -7.37
N PRO A 98 2.81 32.77 -8.50
CA PRO A 98 2.63 34.21 -8.55
C PRO A 98 1.18 34.51 -8.15
N GLN A 99 1.02 35.38 -7.15
CA GLN A 99 -0.24 36.10 -7.00
C GLN A 99 -0.45 36.84 -8.31
N MET A 100 -1.36 36.36 -9.17
CA MET A 100 -2.03 37.25 -10.11
C MET A 100 -2.96 38.13 -9.26
N THR A 101 -2.38 39.18 -8.69
CA THR A 101 -3.11 40.43 -8.49
C THR A 101 -3.53 40.91 -9.86
N GLU A 102 -4.80 40.71 -10.20
CA GLU A 102 -5.50 41.60 -11.11
C GLU A 102 -6.70 42.19 -10.36
N SER A 103 -6.39 43.24 -9.61
CA SER A 103 -7.32 44.32 -9.39
C SER A 103 -7.56 45.02 -10.73
N VAL A 104 -8.69 44.74 -11.38
CA VAL A 104 -9.23 45.66 -12.38
C VAL A 104 -10.57 46.17 -11.87
N SER A 105 -10.49 47.35 -11.27
CA SER A 105 -11.60 48.27 -11.12
C SER A 105 -11.91 48.86 -12.49
N ALA A 106 -13.16 48.73 -12.95
CA ALA A 106 -13.71 49.60 -13.98
C ALA A 106 -15.20 49.84 -13.68
N ASN A 107 -15.48 51.03 -13.14
CA ASN A 107 -16.80 51.65 -13.20
C ASN A 107 -17.03 52.15 -14.63
N LEU A 108 -18.17 51.82 -15.23
CA LEU A 108 -19.08 52.70 -15.98
C LEU A 108 -20.30 51.92 -16.45
#